data_AF-A0A7K5T9Q8-F1
#
_entry.id   AF-A0A7K5T9Q8-F1
#
_cell.length_a   1.000
_cell.length_b   1.000
_cell.length_c   1.000
_cell.angle_alpha   90.00
_cell.angle_beta   90.00
_cell.angle_gamma   90.00
#
_symmetry.space_group_name_H-M   'P 1'
#
loop_
_entity.id
_entity.type
_entity.pdbx_description
1 polymer ?
#
loop_
_entity_poly.entity_id
_entity_poly.type
_entity_poly.pdbx_seq_one_letter_code
_entity_poly.pdbx_strand_id
1 'polypeptide(L)'
;TSRMIQFSWKPQGGTGDSPYTVRLQGEPGEMEERVLNETSTAFENLLSARQYQISVNVSTCSKNVSTSLTVQTAAEVYNGTTRITNEVFKAEYQNKSSTEFKEFEKKFIMEITEHLPQKIQELKNGTKIRVVINSIEAGSVIVFFIIVLDVGQNITKSEISDAFTEALDRSTVFEVVREETFVEARNSCKPGLNDCDQNATCTAEGATYSCQCNKGFTDTSPQVPGRVCQQDLSSEHTTAVPPETNTTGFTGSASNSVFTATFTSAPCMTVSIEVQNVTGDEIQLSWSSSSKASLYNISVKDGKEIHTRTTNDTKAVFKNLLPGHVYTISVAVSSCAESNPASVTVRTDSGSCLKISEFCLAQSTGCSDLKGIVCSNNQAFACRVWLKNQTFNNTLYNSDSEGYITMSENLKTDVVEAMHAELGNDHSDIFVLGFRPGSVIADFLFLLPKEEAMDVNDIQTHMSNVLKSKFGSQSEVQSK
;
A
#
# COMPACT_ATOMS: atom_id res chain seq x y z
N THR A 1 5.18 -0.47 32.25
CA THR A 1 6.45 -0.89 31.61
C THR A 1 6.15 -2.00 30.60
N SER A 2 7.14 -2.72 30.08
CA SER A 2 6.91 -3.88 29.20
C SER A 2 6.27 -5.08 29.88
N ARG A 3 6.49 -5.25 31.19
CA ARG A 3 6.12 -6.48 31.93
C ARG A 3 5.28 -6.24 33.16
N MET A 4 5.04 -4.98 33.49
CA MET A 4 4.33 -4.59 34.69
C MET A 4 3.39 -3.43 34.39
N ILE A 5 2.18 -3.56 34.91
CA ILE A 5 1.18 -2.50 34.99
C ILE A 5 1.00 -2.19 36.47
N GLN A 6 1.30 -0.95 36.85
CA GLN A 6 1.08 -0.44 38.21
C GLN A 6 0.14 0.76 38.12
N PHE A 7 -0.85 0.81 38.99
CA PHE A 7 -1.84 1.88 38.99
C PHE A 7 -2.45 2.09 40.38
N SER A 8 -3.11 3.23 40.54
CA SER A 8 -3.88 3.60 41.72
C SER A 8 -5.21 4.23 41.30
N TRP A 9 -6.17 4.25 42.23
CA TRP A 9 -7.48 4.86 42.02
C TRP A 9 -7.88 5.71 43.21
N LYS A 10 -8.80 6.65 43.01
CA LYS A 10 -9.34 7.50 44.08
C LYS A 10 -10.86 7.32 44.16
N PRO A 11 -11.41 6.92 45.31
CA PRO A 11 -12.86 6.85 45.49
C PRO A 11 -13.45 8.27 45.51
N GLN A 12 -14.52 8.50 44.75
CA GLN A 12 -15.29 9.74 44.80
C GLN A 12 -16.35 9.65 45.90
N GLY A 13 -15.90 9.72 47.16
CA GLY A 13 -16.76 9.69 48.36
C GLY A 13 -16.90 8.30 49.02
N GLY A 14 -17.18 8.30 50.33
CA GLY A 14 -17.30 7.10 51.19
C GLY A 14 -16.07 6.84 52.10
N THR A 15 -16.28 6.20 53.25
CA THR A 15 -15.20 5.58 54.04
C THR A 15 -14.83 4.25 53.38
N GLY A 16 -13.53 3.96 53.24
CA GLY A 16 -13.00 2.81 52.52
C GLY A 16 -13.25 1.45 53.18
N ASP A 17 -14.45 1.21 53.70
CA ASP A 17 -14.79 0.04 54.51
C ASP A 17 -15.16 -1.20 53.67
N SER A 18 -15.37 -1.03 52.36
CA SER A 18 -15.68 -2.15 51.43
C SER A 18 -14.46 -2.49 50.57
N PRO A 19 -14.12 -3.79 50.42
CA PRO A 19 -13.01 -4.21 49.58
C PRO A 19 -13.29 -3.93 48.10
N TYR A 20 -12.23 -3.62 47.36
CA TYR A 20 -12.23 -3.46 45.91
C TYR A 20 -11.94 -4.80 45.23
N THR A 21 -12.75 -5.16 44.24
CA THR A 21 -12.45 -6.26 43.31
C THR A 21 -11.79 -5.67 42.07
N VAL A 22 -10.52 -5.97 41.89
CA VAL A 22 -9.71 -5.50 40.76
C VAL A 22 -9.50 -6.64 39.78
N ARG A 23 -9.81 -6.42 38.50
CA ARG A 23 -9.58 -7.41 37.44
C ARG A 23 -8.64 -6.84 36.38
N LEU A 24 -7.69 -7.65 35.95
CA LEU A 24 -6.90 -7.44 34.76
C LEU A 24 -7.34 -8.45 33.70
N GLN A 25 -7.79 -7.97 32.55
CA GLN A 25 -8.24 -8.81 31.44
C GLN A 25 -7.39 -8.56 30.19
N GLY A 26 -6.82 -9.62 29.63
CA GLY A 26 -6.13 -9.65 28.34
C GLY A 26 -6.83 -10.57 27.34
N GLU A 27 -6.64 -10.35 26.04
CA GLU A 27 -7.27 -11.16 24.98
C GLU A 27 -6.43 -12.38 24.52
N PRO A 28 -7.01 -13.58 24.31
CA PRO A 28 -8.22 -14.14 24.92
C PRO A 28 -7.87 -15.19 26.00
N GLY A 29 -8.37 -14.98 27.22
CA GLY A 29 -8.33 -15.96 28.32
C GLY A 29 -7.44 -15.57 29.52
N GLU A 30 -6.64 -14.52 29.40
CA GLU A 30 -5.89 -13.96 30.53
C GLU A 30 -6.84 -13.14 31.41
N MET A 31 -7.21 -13.67 32.56
CA MET A 31 -7.95 -12.96 33.59
C MET A 31 -7.27 -13.17 34.94
N GLU A 32 -6.87 -12.09 35.57
CA GLU A 32 -6.42 -12.11 36.97
C GLU A 32 -7.35 -11.24 37.81
N GLU A 33 -7.83 -11.78 38.92
CA GLU A 33 -8.71 -11.08 39.87
C GLU A 33 -8.04 -10.99 41.24
N ARG A 34 -8.10 -9.81 41.85
CA ARG A 34 -7.61 -9.56 43.22
C ARG A 34 -8.68 -8.82 44.03
N VAL A 35 -8.80 -9.18 45.31
CA VAL A 35 -9.64 -8.46 46.27
C VAL A 35 -8.72 -7.71 47.23
N LEU A 36 -8.86 -6.39 47.29
CA LEU A 36 -7.92 -5.49 47.95
C LEU A 36 -8.65 -4.47 48.84
N ASN A 37 -8.06 -4.13 49.99
CA ASN A 37 -8.53 -3.01 50.83
C ASN A 37 -7.79 -1.70 50.54
N GLU A 38 -6.72 -1.76 49.75
CA GLU A 38 -5.89 -0.62 49.36
C GLU A 38 -6.41 0.02 48.06
N THR A 39 -5.85 1.18 47.70
CA THR A 39 -6.22 1.96 46.50
C THR A 39 -5.15 1.93 45.40
N SER A 40 -4.25 0.94 45.45
CA SER A 40 -3.21 0.73 44.45
C SER A 40 -2.85 -0.74 44.32
N THR A 41 -2.36 -1.15 43.15
CA THR A 41 -1.84 -2.51 42.91
C THR A 41 -0.88 -2.54 41.73
N ALA A 42 -0.18 -3.65 41.57
CA ALA A 42 0.64 -3.95 40.41
C ALA A 42 0.42 -5.39 39.92
N PHE A 43 0.35 -5.54 38.61
CA PHE A 43 0.38 -6.83 37.90
C PHE A 43 1.72 -6.97 37.19
N GLU A 44 2.35 -8.12 37.35
CA GLU A 44 3.69 -8.44 36.84
C GLU A 44 3.64 -9.59 35.83
N ASN A 45 4.77 -9.89 35.19
CA ASN A 45 4.92 -10.98 34.21
C ASN A 45 3.98 -10.88 32.99
N LEU A 46 3.55 -9.66 32.66
CA LEU A 46 2.68 -9.39 31.53
C LEU A 46 3.43 -9.54 30.20
N LEU A 47 2.69 -9.68 29.10
CA LEU A 47 3.26 -9.64 27.76
C LEU A 47 3.41 -8.18 27.31
N SER A 48 4.54 -7.84 26.68
CA SER A 48 4.79 -6.50 26.12
C SER A 48 3.98 -6.24 24.85
N ALA A 49 3.78 -4.98 24.42
CA ALA A 49 2.92 -4.60 23.28
C ALA A 49 1.52 -5.23 23.29
N ARG A 50 0.98 -5.53 24.46
CA ARG A 50 -0.36 -6.09 24.63
C ARG A 50 -1.24 -5.09 25.35
N GLN A 51 -2.49 -5.06 24.92
CA GLN A 51 -3.54 -4.27 25.53
C GLN A 51 -4.18 -5.09 26.65
N TYR A 52 -4.33 -4.43 27.80
CA TYR A 52 -5.00 -4.98 28.97
C TYR A 52 -6.10 -4.02 29.41
N GLN A 53 -7.26 -4.58 29.75
CA GLN A 53 -8.33 -3.85 30.40
C GLN A 53 -8.26 -4.06 31.90
N ILE A 54 -8.08 -2.98 32.63
CA ILE A 54 -8.16 -2.94 34.09
C ILE A 54 -9.59 -2.58 34.45
N SER A 55 -10.20 -3.28 35.39
CA SER A 55 -11.46 -2.85 36.01
C SER A 55 -11.36 -2.88 37.53
N VAL A 56 -11.88 -1.84 38.17
CA VAL A 56 -11.96 -1.71 39.63
C VAL A 56 -13.43 -1.62 39.99
N ASN A 57 -13.90 -2.59 40.77
CA ASN A 57 -15.27 -2.71 41.21
C ASN A 57 -15.34 -2.59 42.73
N VAL A 58 -16.35 -1.87 43.23
CA VAL A 58 -16.65 -1.81 44.66
C VAL A 58 -18.15 -1.90 44.86
N SER A 59 -18.57 -2.73 45.81
CA SER A 59 -19.96 -2.80 46.24
C SER A 59 -20.16 -1.83 47.40
N THR A 60 -21.01 -0.82 47.19
CA THR A 60 -21.40 0.12 48.25
C THR A 60 -22.81 -0.23 48.75
N CYS A 61 -23.23 0.34 49.89
CA CYS A 61 -24.52 0.06 50.53
C CYS A 61 -25.75 0.25 49.63
N SER A 62 -25.61 0.91 48.47
CA SER A 62 -26.73 1.19 47.57
C SER A 62 -26.50 0.80 46.11
N LYS A 63 -25.24 0.65 45.64
CA LYS A 63 -24.92 0.33 44.24
C LYS A 63 -23.54 -0.35 44.10
N ASN A 64 -23.39 -1.16 43.07
CA ASN A 64 -22.08 -1.57 42.57
C ASN A 64 -21.54 -0.47 41.67
N VAL A 65 -20.37 0.08 42.01
CA VAL A 65 -19.66 1.07 41.22
C VAL A 65 -18.48 0.38 40.53
N SER A 66 -18.31 0.63 39.25
CA SER A 66 -17.24 0.07 38.42
C SER A 66 -16.61 1.18 37.60
N THR A 67 -15.29 1.12 37.47
CA THR A 67 -14.53 1.92 36.51
C THR A 67 -13.54 1.03 35.79
N SER A 68 -13.22 1.35 34.54
CA SER A 68 -12.22 0.62 33.77
C SER A 68 -11.29 1.55 33.01
N LEU A 69 -10.09 1.05 32.74
CA LEU A 69 -9.09 1.71 31.92
C LEU A 69 -8.40 0.67 31.05
N THR A 70 -8.18 1.05 29.81
CA THR A 70 -7.39 0.26 28.86
C THR A 70 -5.98 0.80 28.82
N VAL A 71 -5.00 -0.08 28.95
CA VAL A 71 -3.57 0.28 28.88
C VAL A 71 -2.83 -0.69 27.98
N GLN A 72 -1.80 -0.20 27.29
CA GLN A 72 -0.92 -1.02 26.48
C GLN A 72 0.46 -1.13 27.15
N THR A 73 0.96 -2.36 27.32
CA THR A 73 2.32 -2.58 27.82
C THR A 73 3.34 -2.08 26.80
N ALA A 74 4.36 -1.35 27.28
CA ALA A 74 5.35 -0.72 26.41
C ALA A 74 6.20 -1.76 25.66
N ALA A 75 6.53 -1.50 24.40
CA ALA A 75 7.51 -2.28 23.66
C ALA A 75 8.02 -1.49 22.45
N GLU A 76 9.17 -1.91 21.94
CA GLU A 76 9.58 -1.62 20.59
C GLU A 76 9.02 -2.69 19.65
N VAL A 77 8.29 -2.27 18.62
CA VAL A 77 7.69 -3.21 17.66
C VAL A 77 8.25 -2.96 16.27
N TYR A 78 8.65 -4.05 15.61
CA TYR A 78 9.15 -4.05 14.25
C TYR A 78 8.23 -4.90 13.38
N ASN A 79 7.90 -4.41 12.19
CA ASN A 79 7.20 -5.16 11.17
C ASN A 79 8.23 -5.94 10.35
N GLY A 80 7.95 -7.21 10.09
CA GLY A 80 8.73 -8.04 9.20
C GLY A 80 7.86 -8.58 8.08
N THR A 81 8.43 -8.63 6.88
CA THR A 81 7.85 -9.29 5.71
C THR A 81 8.90 -10.19 5.12
N THR A 82 8.51 -11.40 4.75
CA THR A 82 9.36 -12.33 4.00
C THR A 82 8.51 -13.17 3.07
N ARG A 83 9.07 -13.52 1.91
CA ARG A 83 8.43 -14.40 0.93
C ARG A 83 9.18 -15.71 0.86
N ILE A 84 8.46 -16.82 1.04
CA ILE A 84 9.00 -18.18 1.05
C ILE A 84 8.58 -18.92 -0.22
N THR A 85 9.54 -19.40 -1.00
CA THR A 85 9.29 -20.01 -2.33
C THR A 85 9.10 -21.52 -2.32
N ASN A 86 9.65 -22.21 -1.33
CA ASN A 86 9.58 -23.67 -1.19
C ASN A 86 8.38 -24.16 -0.36
N GLU A 87 7.47 -23.26 0.03
CA GLU A 87 6.23 -23.57 0.75
C GLU A 87 5.01 -23.28 -0.12
N VAL A 88 4.03 -24.18 -0.07
CA VAL A 88 2.76 -24.03 -0.79
C VAL A 88 1.74 -23.38 0.13
N PHE A 89 1.09 -22.32 -0.34
CA PHE A 89 0.05 -21.65 0.43
C PHE A 89 -1.15 -22.58 0.65
N LYS A 90 -1.61 -22.64 1.90
CA LYS A 90 -2.81 -23.37 2.33
C LYS A 90 -3.89 -22.36 2.75
N ALA A 91 -5.15 -22.58 2.37
CA ALA A 91 -6.24 -21.66 2.72
C ALA A 91 -6.41 -21.54 4.25
N GLU A 92 -6.09 -22.60 4.98
CA GLU A 92 -6.11 -22.70 6.43
C GLU A 92 -5.13 -21.73 7.11
N TYR A 93 -4.10 -21.23 6.40
CA TYR A 93 -3.20 -20.19 6.90
C TYR A 93 -3.89 -18.84 7.14
N GLN A 94 -5.06 -18.61 6.56
CA GLN A 94 -5.84 -17.40 6.86
C GLN A 94 -6.48 -17.43 8.26
N ASN A 95 -6.62 -18.63 8.85
CA ASN A 95 -7.19 -18.81 10.17
C ASN A 95 -6.09 -19.13 11.18
N LYS A 96 -5.72 -18.16 12.03
CA LYS A 96 -4.69 -18.35 13.08
C LYS A 96 -4.97 -19.48 14.07
N SER A 97 -6.23 -19.90 14.18
CA SER A 97 -6.62 -20.99 15.08
C SER A 97 -6.47 -22.37 14.45
N SER A 98 -6.27 -22.46 13.12
CA SER A 98 -6.11 -23.71 12.39
C SER A 98 -4.86 -24.47 12.83
N THR A 99 -4.86 -25.78 12.62
CA THR A 99 -3.70 -26.63 12.90
C THR A 99 -2.55 -26.26 11.98
N GLU A 100 -2.84 -26.04 10.70
CA GLU A 100 -1.88 -25.71 9.65
C GLU A 100 -1.16 -24.40 9.96
N PHE A 101 -1.89 -23.36 10.38
CA PHE A 101 -1.27 -22.09 10.79
C PHE A 101 -0.36 -22.27 12.00
N LYS A 102 -0.82 -22.98 13.04
CA LYS A 102 -0.05 -23.20 14.27
C LYS A 102 1.22 -24.02 14.03
N GLU A 103 1.14 -25.03 13.17
CA GLU A 103 2.30 -25.83 12.77
C GLU A 103 3.30 -24.99 11.97
N PHE A 104 2.81 -24.20 11.01
CA PHE A 104 3.65 -23.27 10.25
C PHE A 104 4.29 -22.23 11.17
N GLU A 105 3.53 -21.60 12.07
CA GLU A 105 4.02 -20.61 13.01
C GLU A 105 5.12 -21.18 13.91
N LYS A 106 4.92 -22.39 14.44
CA LYS A 106 5.93 -23.08 15.24
C LYS A 106 7.19 -23.34 14.43
N LYS A 107 7.05 -23.86 13.20
CA LYS A 107 8.17 -24.17 12.30
C LYS A 107 8.94 -22.90 11.92
N PHE A 108 8.22 -21.85 11.54
CA PHE A 108 8.76 -20.53 11.22
C PHE A 108 9.56 -19.98 12.39
N ILE A 109 8.95 -19.81 13.56
CA ILE A 109 9.61 -19.21 14.73
C ILE A 109 10.82 -20.03 15.18
N MET A 110 10.76 -21.36 15.13
CA MET A 110 11.88 -22.23 15.50
C MET A 110 13.08 -21.99 14.59
N GLU A 111 12.86 -22.00 13.28
CA GLU A 111 13.91 -21.85 12.26
C GLU A 111 14.62 -20.49 12.36
N ILE A 112 13.87 -19.38 12.38
CA ILE A 112 14.50 -18.07 12.53
C ILE A 112 15.26 -17.97 13.85
N THR A 113 14.72 -18.52 14.94
CA THR A 113 15.38 -18.43 16.25
C THR A 113 16.71 -19.18 16.28
N GLU A 114 16.83 -20.30 15.55
CA GLU A 114 18.06 -21.09 15.47
C GLU A 114 19.24 -20.29 14.88
N HIS A 115 18.96 -19.43 13.91
CA HIS A 115 19.98 -18.66 13.19
C HIS A 115 20.21 -17.24 13.72
N LEU A 116 19.52 -16.83 14.79
CA LEU A 116 19.72 -15.51 15.39
C LEU A 116 21.12 -15.36 16.02
N PRO A 117 21.70 -14.16 16.06
CA PRO A 117 22.92 -13.89 16.82
C PRO A 117 22.73 -14.14 18.32
N GLN A 118 23.80 -14.58 19.02
CA GLN A 118 23.77 -14.94 20.44
C GLN A 118 23.11 -13.88 21.33
N LYS A 119 23.43 -12.60 21.12
CA LYS A 119 22.85 -11.46 21.86
C LYS A 119 21.31 -11.44 21.78
N ILE A 120 20.74 -11.74 20.61
CA ILE A 120 19.28 -11.77 20.42
C ILE A 120 18.68 -13.08 20.95
N GLN A 121 19.39 -14.21 20.81
CA GLN A 121 18.97 -15.48 21.41
C GLN A 121 18.85 -15.39 22.95
N GLU A 122 19.80 -14.72 23.62
CA GLU A 122 19.74 -14.49 25.07
C GLU A 122 18.50 -13.67 25.47
N LEU A 123 18.17 -12.63 24.70
CA LEU A 123 16.93 -11.88 24.89
C LEU A 123 15.69 -12.75 24.67
N LYS A 124 15.73 -13.67 23.69
CA LYS A 124 14.62 -14.59 23.40
C LYS A 124 14.40 -15.58 24.53
N ASN A 125 15.48 -16.14 25.06
CA ASN A 125 15.48 -17.07 26.19
C ASN A 125 15.03 -16.37 27.48
N GLY A 126 15.45 -15.11 27.69
CA GLY A 126 14.96 -14.24 28.75
C GLY A 126 13.53 -13.72 28.53
N THR A 127 12.84 -14.19 27.50
CA THR A 127 11.50 -13.78 27.05
C THR A 127 11.36 -12.32 26.62
N LYS A 128 12.44 -11.54 26.56
CA LYS A 128 12.46 -10.09 26.25
C LYS A 128 12.17 -9.77 24.79
N ILE A 129 12.33 -10.73 23.89
CA ILE A 129 11.93 -10.62 22.49
C ILE A 129 10.95 -11.75 22.17
N ARG A 130 9.97 -11.46 21.32
CA ARG A 130 9.09 -12.47 20.74
C ARG A 130 8.79 -12.15 19.29
N VAL A 131 8.49 -13.21 18.54
CA VAL A 131 8.04 -13.12 17.16
C VAL A 131 6.59 -13.58 17.13
N VAL A 132 5.74 -12.86 16.42
CA VAL A 132 4.31 -13.20 16.26
C VAL A 132 3.96 -13.08 14.80
N ILE A 133 3.33 -14.10 14.22
CA ILE A 133 2.85 -14.02 12.84
C ILE A 133 1.53 -13.24 12.82
N ASN A 134 1.52 -12.15 12.05
CA ASN A 134 0.35 -11.32 11.87
C ASN A 134 -0.61 -11.90 10.82
N SER A 135 -0.09 -12.27 9.65
CA SER A 135 -0.86 -12.93 8.60
C SER A 135 0.07 -13.71 7.69
N ILE A 136 -0.51 -14.67 6.98
CA ILE A 136 0.15 -15.41 5.92
C ILE A 136 -0.72 -15.25 4.68
N GLU A 137 -0.13 -14.80 3.59
CA GLU A 137 -0.85 -14.43 2.36
C GLU A 137 -0.37 -15.21 1.15
N ALA A 138 -1.21 -15.24 0.11
CA ALA A 138 -0.99 -16.04 -1.08
C ALA A 138 -0.20 -15.25 -2.16
N GLY A 139 0.94 -15.79 -2.60
CA GLY A 139 1.78 -15.21 -3.65
C GLY A 139 3.20 -15.76 -3.56
N SER A 140 3.36 -17.10 -3.53
CA SER A 140 4.30 -17.78 -2.61
C SER A 140 3.92 -17.47 -1.15
N VAL A 141 4.38 -18.24 -0.16
CA VAL A 141 3.94 -18.00 1.22
C VAL A 141 4.57 -16.68 1.71
N ILE A 142 3.78 -15.60 1.73
CA ILE A 142 4.21 -14.29 2.23
C ILE A 142 3.83 -14.22 3.70
N VAL A 143 4.84 -14.13 4.57
CA VAL A 143 4.64 -14.07 6.01
C VAL A 143 4.80 -12.62 6.46
N PHE A 144 3.72 -12.05 6.98
CA PHE A 144 3.75 -10.79 7.71
C PHE A 144 3.86 -11.12 9.19
N PHE A 145 4.94 -10.70 9.83
CA PHE A 145 5.19 -10.95 11.23
C PHE A 145 5.57 -9.67 11.95
N ILE A 146 5.50 -9.71 13.28
CA ILE A 146 6.02 -8.64 14.12
C ILE A 146 7.05 -9.21 15.09
N ILE A 147 8.11 -8.44 15.29
CA ILE A 147 9.09 -8.67 16.33
C ILE A 147 8.78 -7.67 17.43
N VAL A 148 8.59 -8.17 18.65
CA VAL A 148 8.30 -7.34 19.81
C VAL A 148 9.42 -7.48 20.82
N LEU A 149 10.08 -6.36 21.09
CA LEU A 149 11.20 -6.22 22.01
C LEU A 149 10.75 -5.38 23.22
N ASP A 150 11.00 -5.88 24.42
CA ASP A 150 10.77 -5.12 25.65
C ASP A 150 11.55 -3.78 25.60
N VAL A 151 11.00 -2.70 26.15
CA VAL A 151 11.71 -1.41 26.16
C VAL A 151 12.92 -1.44 27.09
N GLY A 152 13.92 -0.59 26.78
CA GLY A 152 15.13 -0.46 27.59
C GLY A 152 16.20 -1.53 27.32
N GLN A 153 16.05 -2.32 26.25
CA GLN A 153 17.14 -3.16 25.76
C GLN A 153 18.13 -2.32 24.96
N ASN A 154 19.43 -2.61 25.10
CA ASN A 154 20.48 -1.92 24.36
C ASN A 154 20.69 -2.56 22.97
N ILE A 155 19.65 -2.51 22.14
CA ILE A 155 19.64 -3.02 20.76
C ILE A 155 19.16 -1.91 19.82
N THR A 156 19.93 -1.67 18.77
CA THR A 156 19.55 -0.70 17.73
C THR A 156 18.58 -1.30 16.72
N LYS A 157 17.88 -0.45 15.98
CA LYS A 157 16.95 -0.87 14.91
C LYS A 157 17.65 -1.68 13.82
N SER A 158 18.87 -1.29 13.44
CA SER A 158 19.67 -2.01 12.43
C SER A 158 20.10 -3.37 12.95
N GLU A 159 20.54 -3.47 14.21
CA GLU A 159 20.87 -4.77 14.82
C GLU A 159 19.67 -5.74 14.79
N ILE A 160 18.45 -5.27 15.05
CA ILE A 160 17.25 -6.11 14.91
C ILE A 160 16.99 -6.48 13.45
N SER A 161 17.05 -5.50 12.54
CA SER A 161 16.75 -5.74 11.12
C SER A 161 17.72 -6.74 10.51
N ASP A 162 19.02 -6.52 10.71
CA ASP A 162 20.10 -7.37 10.19
C ASP A 162 20.01 -8.78 10.81
N ALA A 163 19.80 -8.88 12.13
CA ALA A 163 19.72 -10.17 12.81
C ALA A 163 18.60 -11.06 12.25
N PHE A 164 17.41 -10.51 12.03
CA PHE A 164 16.26 -11.30 11.56
C PHE A 164 16.29 -11.56 10.06
N THR A 165 16.76 -10.60 9.26
CA THR A 165 16.91 -10.79 7.80
C THR A 165 17.99 -11.81 7.49
N GLU A 166 19.13 -11.78 8.20
CA GLU A 166 20.19 -12.76 8.06
C GLU A 166 19.79 -14.14 8.58
N ALA A 167 19.03 -14.21 9.69
CA ALA A 167 18.52 -15.48 10.19
C ALA A 167 17.56 -16.16 9.21
N LEU A 168 16.72 -15.38 8.51
CA LEU A 168 15.87 -15.87 7.42
C LEU A 168 16.69 -16.32 6.21
N ASP A 169 17.70 -15.55 5.78
CA ASP A 169 18.58 -15.87 4.65
C ASP A 169 19.40 -17.15 4.88
N ARG A 170 19.76 -17.43 6.14
CA ARG A 170 20.51 -18.64 6.54
C ARG A 170 19.63 -19.86 6.79
N SER A 171 18.31 -19.72 6.66
CA SER A 171 17.38 -20.81 6.90
C SER A 171 17.72 -22.02 6.02
N THR A 172 17.74 -23.20 6.62
CA THR A 172 17.87 -24.48 5.94
C THR A 172 16.51 -25.09 5.57
N VAL A 173 15.44 -24.57 6.16
CA VAL A 173 14.07 -25.06 6.01
C VAL A 173 13.25 -24.22 5.03
N PHE A 174 13.48 -22.90 4.97
CA PHE A 174 12.74 -21.98 4.11
C PHE A 174 13.66 -21.33 3.08
N GLU A 175 13.27 -21.43 1.81
CA GLU A 175 13.90 -20.67 0.73
C GLU A 175 13.24 -19.29 0.65
N VAL A 176 13.95 -18.26 1.15
CA VAL A 176 13.43 -16.89 1.20
C VAL A 176 13.89 -16.06 0.01
N VAL A 177 13.02 -15.19 -0.50
CA VAL A 177 13.39 -14.17 -1.48
C VAL A 177 14.01 -12.98 -0.74
N ARG A 178 15.32 -12.83 -0.83
CA ARG A 178 16.09 -11.84 -0.07
C ARG A 178 15.64 -10.41 -0.35
N GLU A 179 15.36 -10.07 -1.60
CA GLU A 179 14.92 -8.73 -2.02
C GLU A 179 13.52 -8.35 -1.52
N GLU A 180 12.72 -9.36 -1.14
CA GLU A 180 11.38 -9.19 -0.58
C GLU A 180 11.35 -9.45 0.94
N THR A 181 12.52 -9.60 1.56
CA THR A 181 12.68 -9.83 2.99
C THR A 181 13.21 -8.57 3.68
N PHE A 182 12.39 -7.98 4.54
CA PHE A 182 12.77 -6.77 5.25
C PHE A 182 12.13 -6.68 6.63
N VAL A 183 12.81 -5.98 7.53
CA VAL A 183 12.35 -5.68 8.89
C VAL A 183 12.51 -4.19 9.15
N GLU A 184 11.41 -3.54 9.52
CA GLU A 184 11.36 -2.09 9.75
C GLU A 184 10.66 -1.73 11.06
N ALA A 185 10.95 -0.55 11.60
CA ALA A 185 10.29 -0.07 12.80
C ALA A 185 8.80 0.21 12.53
N ARG A 186 7.91 -0.33 13.36
CA ARG A 186 6.46 -0.16 13.20
C ARG A 186 6.05 1.25 13.59
N ASN A 187 5.36 1.95 12.69
CA ASN A 187 4.66 3.18 13.05
C ASN A 187 3.48 2.88 13.99
N SER A 188 3.71 3.07 15.29
CA SER A 188 2.71 2.78 16.34
C SER A 188 1.60 3.82 16.42
N CYS A 189 1.70 4.96 15.71
CA CYS A 189 0.63 5.97 15.65
C CYS A 189 -0.45 5.65 14.62
N LYS A 190 -0.36 4.52 13.89
CA LYS A 190 -1.51 4.05 13.11
C LYS A 190 -2.69 3.72 14.04
N PRO A 191 -3.94 3.95 13.60
CA PRO A 191 -5.12 3.66 14.41
C PRO A 191 -5.12 2.24 14.96
N GLY A 192 -5.44 2.09 16.26
CA GLY A 192 -5.51 0.79 16.93
C GLY A 192 -4.17 0.18 17.36
N LEU A 193 -3.03 0.87 17.15
CA LEU A 193 -1.70 0.37 17.56
C LEU A 193 -1.11 1.05 18.80
N ASN A 194 -1.79 2.08 19.30
CA ASN A 194 -1.42 2.85 20.47
C ASN A 194 -2.62 3.01 21.41
N ASP A 195 -2.34 3.34 22.66
CA ASP A 195 -3.31 3.64 23.71
C ASP A 195 -3.41 5.15 24.02
N CYS A 196 -3.00 6.05 23.10
CA CYS A 196 -3.18 7.49 23.30
C CYS A 196 -4.66 7.84 23.56
N ASP A 197 -4.90 8.84 24.41
CA ASP A 197 -6.24 9.40 24.57
C ASP A 197 -6.75 9.93 23.21
N GLN A 198 -8.05 9.84 22.97
CA GLN A 198 -8.69 10.43 21.77
C GLN A 198 -8.43 11.94 21.64
N ASN A 199 -8.18 12.62 22.77
CA ASN A 199 -7.83 14.03 22.85
C ASN A 199 -6.31 14.25 22.98
N ALA A 200 -5.49 13.29 22.58
CA ALA A 200 -4.04 13.41 22.53
C ALA A 200 -3.51 13.27 21.10
N THR A 201 -2.36 13.90 20.85
CA THR A 201 -1.54 13.72 19.65
C THR A 201 -0.54 12.59 19.88
N CYS A 202 -0.49 11.63 18.95
CA CYS A 202 0.53 10.58 18.93
C CYS A 202 1.75 11.01 18.11
N THR A 203 2.95 10.82 18.65
CA THR A 203 4.22 11.05 17.95
C THR A 203 4.99 9.74 17.82
N ALA A 204 5.31 9.35 16.59
CA ALA A 204 6.08 8.13 16.34
C ALA A 204 7.56 8.36 16.64
N GLU A 205 8.14 7.48 17.44
CA GLU A 205 9.52 7.56 17.91
C GLU A 205 10.26 6.28 17.53
N GLY A 206 10.45 6.08 16.22
CA GLY A 206 11.03 4.85 15.72
C GLY A 206 10.11 3.66 15.90
N ALA A 207 10.54 2.68 16.71
CA ALA A 207 9.76 1.46 17.00
C ALA A 207 8.83 1.64 18.22
N THR A 208 8.84 2.83 18.85
CA THR A 208 7.97 3.25 19.95
C THR A 208 7.19 4.52 19.59
N TYR A 209 6.45 5.08 20.54
CA TYR A 209 5.66 6.29 20.39
C TYR A 209 5.45 7.01 21.72
N SER A 210 5.17 8.31 21.64
CA SER A 210 4.73 9.14 22.76
C SER A 210 3.35 9.72 22.48
N CYS A 211 2.62 10.08 23.54
CA CYS A 211 1.34 10.77 23.43
C CYS A 211 1.40 12.07 24.22
N GLN A 212 0.72 13.10 23.73
CA GLN A 212 0.64 14.40 24.37
C GLN A 212 -0.79 14.93 24.27
N CYS A 213 -1.41 15.31 25.39
CA CYS A 213 -2.74 15.91 25.37
C CYS A 213 -2.80 17.14 24.47
N ASN A 214 -3.86 17.24 23.69
CA ASN A 214 -4.10 18.37 22.80
C ASN A 214 -4.32 19.66 23.59
N LYS A 215 -4.10 20.80 22.94
CA LYS A 215 -4.34 22.11 23.54
C LYS A 215 -5.79 22.21 24.05
N GLY A 216 -5.97 22.65 25.29
CA GLY A 216 -7.27 22.73 25.97
C GLY A 216 -7.64 21.50 26.80
N PHE A 217 -6.76 20.49 26.83
CA PHE A 217 -6.87 19.32 27.69
C PHE A 217 -5.69 19.24 28.65
N THR A 218 -5.98 18.96 29.92
CA THR A 218 -4.99 18.70 30.96
C THR A 218 -4.73 17.21 31.09
N ASP A 219 -3.45 16.83 31.12
CA ASP A 219 -3.01 15.47 31.37
C ASP A 219 -3.14 15.11 32.85
N THR A 220 -3.96 14.11 33.15
CA THR A 220 -4.17 13.61 34.52
C THR A 220 -3.36 12.34 34.82
N SER A 221 -2.52 11.93 33.87
CA SER A 221 -1.71 10.71 33.87
C SER A 221 -0.21 11.00 33.69
N PRO A 222 0.44 11.83 34.53
CA PRO A 222 1.80 12.32 34.28
C PRO A 222 2.89 11.23 34.21
N GLN A 223 2.65 10.04 34.76
CA GLN A 223 3.57 8.89 34.67
C GLN A 223 3.49 8.16 33.32
N VAL A 224 2.37 8.33 32.59
CA VAL A 224 2.13 7.81 31.25
C VAL A 224 1.45 8.91 30.42
N PRO A 225 2.22 9.93 29.97
CA PRO A 225 1.63 11.15 29.42
C PRO A 225 0.70 10.91 28.22
N GLY A 226 -0.32 11.76 28.10
CA GLY A 226 -1.27 11.78 26.98
C GLY A 226 -2.21 10.58 26.92
N ARG A 227 -2.37 9.82 28.01
CA ARG A 227 -3.26 8.65 28.10
C ARG A 227 -4.59 8.93 28.78
N VAL A 228 -4.65 9.99 29.59
CA VAL A 228 -5.88 10.47 30.20
C VAL A 228 -5.93 11.99 30.12
N CYS A 229 -6.63 12.49 29.10
CA CYS A 229 -6.73 13.91 28.79
C CYS A 229 -8.12 14.44 29.18
N GLN A 230 -8.17 15.35 30.15
CA GLN A 230 -9.42 15.93 30.63
C GLN A 230 -9.57 17.37 30.12
N GLN A 231 -10.74 17.70 29.59
CA GLN A 231 -11.01 19.05 29.08
C GLN A 231 -11.01 20.06 30.23
N ASP A 232 -10.28 21.15 30.06
CA ASP A 232 -10.34 22.28 30.99
C ASP A 232 -11.67 23.02 30.78
N LEU A 233 -12.63 22.83 31.68
CA LEU A 233 -13.92 23.53 31.66
C LEU A 233 -13.81 25.05 31.96
N SER A 234 -12.64 25.68 31.80
CA SER A 234 -12.38 27.08 32.18
C SER A 234 -12.25 28.07 31.01
N SER A 235 -12.57 27.68 29.78
CA SER A 235 -12.70 28.65 28.67
C SER A 235 -13.98 28.43 27.88
N GLU A 236 -15.11 28.77 28.50
CA GLU A 236 -16.23 29.32 27.73
C GLU A 236 -15.79 30.68 27.18
N HIS A 237 -15.54 30.71 25.87
CA HIS A 237 -15.41 31.95 25.14
C HIS A 237 -16.80 32.60 25.10
N THR A 238 -17.03 33.58 25.97
CA THR A 238 -18.16 34.50 25.86
C THR A 238 -18.05 35.26 24.54
N THR A 239 -18.72 34.79 23.50
CA THR A 239 -18.97 35.61 22.31
C THR A 239 -20.01 36.66 22.67
N ALA A 240 -19.54 37.90 22.84
CA ALA A 240 -20.38 39.07 22.96
C ALA A 240 -21.24 39.24 21.70
N VAL A 241 -22.55 39.29 21.90
CA VAL A 241 -23.56 39.73 20.92
C VAL A 241 -23.44 41.25 20.73
N PRO A 242 -23.36 41.80 19.51
CA PRO A 242 -23.58 43.22 19.26
C PRO A 242 -25.08 43.53 19.04
N PRO A 243 -25.56 44.73 19.41
CA PRO A 243 -26.98 45.07 19.42
C PRO A 243 -27.54 45.47 18.05
N GLU A 244 -28.86 45.29 17.92
CA GLU A 244 -29.71 45.61 16.77
C GLU A 244 -29.71 47.10 16.37
N THR A 245 -30.01 47.38 15.09
CA THR A 245 -30.78 48.58 14.71
C THR A 245 -31.55 48.40 13.38
N ASN A 246 -32.88 48.29 13.53
CA ASN A 246 -34.02 48.68 12.70
C ASN A 246 -33.89 49.04 11.20
N THR A 247 -34.59 48.22 10.40
CA THR A 247 -35.77 48.54 9.55
C THR A 247 -35.89 49.89 8.83
N THR A 248 -35.93 49.86 7.49
CA THR A 248 -36.99 50.50 6.66
C THR A 248 -37.11 49.76 5.33
N GLY A 249 -38.33 49.35 4.98
CA GLY A 249 -38.64 48.73 3.69
C GLY A 249 -38.96 49.74 2.59
N PHE A 250 -38.88 49.30 1.32
CA PHE A 250 -39.72 49.80 0.24
C PHE A 250 -39.87 48.72 -0.85
N THR A 251 -41.10 48.64 -1.34
CA THR A 251 -41.68 47.79 -2.39
C THR A 251 -41.29 48.26 -3.80
N GLY A 252 -41.38 47.38 -4.80
CA GLY A 252 -41.60 47.81 -6.19
C GLY A 252 -40.89 47.04 -7.31
N SER A 253 -41.70 46.22 -8.00
CA SER A 253 -41.58 45.54 -9.30
C SER A 253 -40.65 46.07 -10.42
N ALA A 254 -40.09 45.09 -11.14
CA ALA A 254 -40.01 44.91 -12.61
C ALA A 254 -39.66 46.10 -13.53
N SER A 255 -38.54 45.98 -14.28
CA SER A 255 -38.53 45.69 -15.74
C SER A 255 -37.23 46.14 -16.41
N ASN A 256 -36.72 45.25 -17.27
CA ASN A 256 -35.88 45.41 -18.47
C ASN A 256 -35.14 46.74 -18.72
N SER A 257 -33.82 46.62 -18.84
CA SER A 257 -33.06 47.39 -19.84
C SER A 257 -31.92 46.53 -20.39
N VAL A 258 -32.03 46.19 -21.67
CA VAL A 258 -31.01 45.54 -22.50
C VAL A 258 -29.83 46.49 -22.64
N PHE A 259 -28.64 46.06 -22.22
CA PHE A 259 -27.38 46.67 -22.65
C PHE A 259 -26.82 45.83 -23.81
N THR A 260 -26.95 46.34 -25.03
CA THR A 260 -26.15 45.91 -26.18
C THR A 260 -24.75 46.49 -26.04
N ALA A 261 -23.81 45.68 -25.56
CA ALA A 261 -22.38 45.92 -25.73
C ALA A 261 -21.92 45.08 -26.94
N THR A 262 -21.72 45.73 -28.07
CA THR A 262 -20.97 45.16 -29.20
C THR A 262 -19.51 45.04 -28.79
N PHE A 263 -19.10 43.85 -28.37
CA PHE A 263 -17.69 43.50 -28.30
C PHE A 263 -17.25 43.11 -29.70
N THR A 264 -16.50 44.00 -30.36
CA THR A 264 -15.65 43.62 -31.49
C THR A 264 -14.71 42.51 -31.00
N SER A 265 -14.84 41.30 -31.54
CA SER A 265 -13.93 40.20 -31.25
C SER A 265 -12.51 40.61 -31.64
N ALA A 266 -11.62 40.68 -30.65
CA ALA A 266 -10.20 40.77 -30.93
C ALA A 266 -9.76 39.53 -31.73
N PRO A 267 -8.81 39.64 -32.67
CA PRO A 267 -8.30 38.48 -33.40
C PRO A 267 -7.75 37.43 -32.42
N CYS A 268 -8.06 36.15 -32.67
CA CYS A 268 -7.70 35.02 -31.79
C CYS A 268 -6.19 34.99 -31.49
N MET A 269 -5.85 34.69 -30.22
CA MET A 269 -4.46 34.62 -29.75
C MET A 269 -3.68 33.57 -30.54
N THR A 270 -2.48 33.91 -30.99
CA THR A 270 -1.61 32.97 -31.71
C THR A 270 -0.77 32.15 -30.74
N VAL A 271 -0.82 30.82 -30.87
CA VAL A 271 0.01 29.89 -30.11
C VAL A 271 1.21 29.46 -30.96
N SER A 272 2.39 29.35 -30.36
CA SER A 272 3.60 28.84 -30.99
C SER A 272 4.13 27.67 -30.17
N ILE A 273 4.29 26.51 -30.80
CA ILE A 273 4.76 25.27 -30.17
C ILE A 273 6.26 25.08 -30.46
N GLU A 274 7.01 24.69 -29.44
CA GLU A 274 8.44 24.38 -29.52
C GLU A 274 8.69 22.98 -28.94
N VAL A 275 9.30 22.12 -29.73
CA VAL A 275 9.68 20.76 -29.32
C VAL A 275 11.03 20.82 -28.63
N GLN A 276 11.09 20.37 -27.37
CA GLN A 276 12.29 20.48 -26.55
C GLN A 276 13.16 19.24 -26.62
N ASN A 277 12.55 18.06 -26.44
CA ASN A 277 13.24 16.78 -26.41
C ASN A 277 12.34 15.67 -26.93
N VAL A 278 12.94 14.70 -27.61
CA VAL A 278 12.25 13.55 -28.18
C VAL A 278 13.10 12.32 -27.89
N THR A 279 12.50 11.28 -27.32
CA THR A 279 13.10 9.95 -27.14
C THR A 279 12.28 8.92 -27.94
N GLY A 280 12.58 7.62 -27.77
CA GLY A 280 11.78 6.55 -28.38
C GLY A 280 10.35 6.46 -27.82
N ASP A 281 10.13 6.88 -26.59
CA ASP A 281 8.87 6.71 -25.86
C ASP A 281 8.32 8.02 -25.24
N GLU A 282 9.01 9.14 -25.42
CA GLU A 282 8.67 10.40 -24.79
C GLU A 282 8.83 11.59 -25.75
N ILE A 283 7.86 12.51 -25.74
CA ILE A 283 7.95 13.82 -26.40
C ILE A 283 7.74 14.91 -25.36
N GLN A 284 8.71 15.81 -25.25
CA GLN A 284 8.65 17.01 -24.43
C GLN A 284 8.49 18.25 -25.30
N LEU A 285 7.54 19.10 -24.94
CA LEU A 285 7.29 20.35 -25.67
C LEU A 285 6.85 21.48 -24.76
N SER A 286 7.04 22.70 -25.24
CA SER A 286 6.51 23.93 -24.67
C SER A 286 5.74 24.73 -25.69
N TRP A 287 4.93 25.66 -25.21
CA TRP A 287 4.27 26.62 -26.07
C TRP A 287 4.21 28.01 -25.45
N SER A 288 4.18 29.01 -26.31
CA SER A 288 3.95 30.40 -25.95
C SER A 288 2.72 30.94 -26.66
N SER A 289 2.07 31.95 -26.09
CA SER A 289 0.89 32.61 -26.64
C SER A 289 1.13 34.11 -26.69
N SER A 290 0.59 34.79 -27.71
CA SER A 290 0.68 36.25 -27.87
C SER A 290 0.05 37.03 -26.71
N SER A 291 -0.78 36.39 -25.88
CA SER A 291 -1.29 36.93 -24.62
C SER A 291 -1.49 35.82 -23.56
N LYS A 292 -1.49 36.18 -22.28
CA LYS A 292 -1.66 35.25 -21.16
C LYS A 292 -3.06 34.62 -21.18
N ALA A 293 -3.18 33.43 -21.75
CA ALA A 293 -4.38 32.62 -21.68
C ALA A 293 -4.52 31.96 -20.31
N SER A 294 -5.76 31.81 -19.83
CA SER A 294 -6.04 31.12 -18.56
C SER A 294 -5.90 29.60 -18.67
N LEU A 295 -6.21 29.02 -19.84
CA LEU A 295 -6.21 27.59 -20.10
C LEU A 295 -5.90 27.28 -21.58
N TYR A 296 -5.23 26.16 -21.81
CA TYR A 296 -4.89 25.58 -23.12
C TYR A 296 -5.49 24.18 -23.24
N ASN A 297 -6.04 23.84 -24.40
CA ASN A 297 -6.44 22.50 -24.79
C ASN A 297 -5.34 21.89 -25.67
N ILE A 298 -4.83 20.74 -25.26
CA ILE A 298 -3.76 20.02 -25.96
C ILE A 298 -4.32 18.69 -26.46
N SER A 299 -4.07 18.35 -27.72
CA SER A 299 -4.46 17.06 -28.31
C SER A 299 -3.28 16.39 -29.00
N VAL A 300 -3.05 15.11 -28.74
CA VAL A 300 -2.05 14.27 -29.43
C VAL A 300 -2.78 13.27 -30.33
N LYS A 301 -2.37 13.17 -31.59
CA LYS A 301 -3.00 12.32 -32.61
C LYS A 301 -1.96 11.58 -33.44
N ASP A 302 -2.21 10.35 -33.85
CA ASP A 302 -1.40 9.54 -34.80
C ASP A 302 -2.19 9.21 -36.08
N GLY A 303 -3.28 9.95 -36.33
CA GLY A 303 -4.33 9.60 -37.28
C GLY A 303 -5.67 9.42 -36.55
N LYS A 304 -5.64 8.91 -35.32
CA LYS A 304 -6.75 8.92 -34.35
C LYS A 304 -6.39 9.81 -33.16
N GLU A 305 -7.38 10.34 -32.45
CA GLU A 305 -7.15 11.14 -31.24
C GLU A 305 -6.76 10.22 -30.08
N ILE A 306 -5.53 10.36 -29.57
CA ILE A 306 -4.96 9.51 -28.51
C ILE A 306 -5.20 10.13 -27.13
N HIS A 307 -4.88 11.42 -27.00
CA HIS A 307 -4.92 12.10 -25.71
C HIS A 307 -5.38 13.54 -25.87
N THR A 308 -6.31 13.96 -25.03
CA THR A 308 -6.75 15.35 -24.93
C THR A 308 -6.73 15.81 -23.48
N ARG A 309 -6.09 16.95 -23.20
CA ARG A 309 -6.02 17.53 -21.85
C ARG A 309 -6.16 19.05 -21.91
N THR A 310 -6.83 19.61 -20.90
CA THR A 310 -6.82 21.04 -20.62
C THR A 310 -5.82 21.35 -19.49
N THR A 311 -4.99 22.37 -19.66
CA THR A 311 -4.00 22.79 -18.64
C THR A 311 -3.77 24.30 -18.65
N ASN A 312 -3.34 24.86 -17.51
CA ASN A 312 -2.82 26.23 -17.41
C ASN A 312 -1.28 26.30 -17.54
N ASP A 313 -0.62 25.15 -17.65
CA ASP A 313 0.82 25.07 -17.90
C ASP A 313 1.18 25.54 -19.32
N THR A 314 2.48 25.79 -19.55
CA THR A 314 3.05 26.16 -20.88
C THR A 314 4.04 25.10 -21.38
N LYS A 315 4.07 23.94 -20.75
CA LYS A 315 4.92 22.78 -21.09
C LYS A 315 4.18 21.48 -20.82
N ALA A 316 4.49 20.46 -21.60
CA ALA A 316 3.95 19.12 -21.43
C ALA A 316 5.00 18.06 -21.78
N VAL A 317 4.85 16.91 -21.13
CA VAL A 317 5.62 15.70 -21.39
C VAL A 317 4.63 14.59 -21.70
N PHE A 318 4.73 14.01 -22.88
CA PHE A 318 3.95 12.86 -23.32
C PHE A 318 4.85 11.64 -23.26
N LYS A 319 4.48 10.64 -22.46
CA LYS A 319 5.25 9.41 -22.25
C LYS A 319 4.50 8.21 -22.85
N ASN A 320 5.17 7.05 -22.90
CA ASN A 320 4.63 5.78 -23.40
C ASN A 320 4.24 5.84 -24.89
N LEU A 321 4.98 6.60 -25.68
CA LEU A 321 4.80 6.70 -27.14
C LEU A 321 5.52 5.56 -27.87
N LEU A 322 5.11 5.27 -29.10
CA LEU A 322 5.73 4.24 -29.92
C LEU A 322 7.05 4.75 -30.54
N PRO A 323 8.16 3.98 -30.47
CA PRO A 323 9.43 4.35 -31.12
C PRO A 323 9.34 4.43 -32.63
N GLY A 324 10.02 5.42 -33.22
CA GLY A 324 10.04 5.64 -34.67
C GLY A 324 8.69 6.02 -35.28
N HIS A 325 7.69 6.39 -34.47
CA HIS A 325 6.32 6.68 -34.89
C HIS A 325 6.05 8.19 -34.95
N VAL A 326 5.06 8.59 -35.76
CA VAL A 326 4.80 10.00 -36.07
C VAL A 326 3.54 10.46 -35.36
N TYR A 327 3.66 11.47 -34.51
CA TYR A 327 2.57 12.08 -33.75
C TYR A 327 2.35 13.52 -34.19
N THR A 328 1.08 13.93 -34.25
CA THR A 328 0.63 15.30 -34.47
C THR A 328 0.07 15.85 -33.16
N ILE A 329 0.71 16.88 -32.62
CA ILE A 329 0.33 17.50 -31.36
C ILE A 329 -0.21 18.89 -31.64
N SER A 330 -1.40 19.17 -31.13
CA SER A 330 -2.10 20.44 -31.35
C SER A 330 -2.38 21.15 -30.02
N VAL A 331 -2.16 22.46 -29.97
CA VAL A 331 -2.43 23.30 -28.80
C VAL A 331 -3.33 24.46 -29.21
N ALA A 332 -4.47 24.58 -28.54
CA ALA A 332 -5.44 25.67 -28.72
C ALA A 332 -5.70 26.41 -27.41
N VAL A 333 -6.02 27.69 -27.49
CA VAL A 333 -6.46 28.49 -26.33
C VAL A 333 -7.93 28.20 -26.06
N SER A 334 -8.27 27.78 -24.84
CA SER A 334 -9.64 27.32 -24.51
C SER A 334 -10.69 28.45 -24.50
N SER A 335 -10.27 29.72 -24.39
CA SER A 335 -11.16 30.89 -24.30
C SER A 335 -11.62 31.47 -25.65
N CYS A 336 -11.25 30.87 -26.79
CA CYS A 336 -11.57 31.38 -28.12
C CYS A 336 -12.66 30.53 -28.80
N ALA A 337 -13.70 31.19 -29.34
CA ALA A 337 -14.84 30.55 -30.01
C ALA A 337 -14.49 30.00 -31.41
N GLU A 338 -13.47 30.55 -32.07
CA GLU A 338 -12.84 30.00 -33.28
C GLU A 338 -11.48 29.42 -32.89
N SER A 339 -11.43 28.10 -32.68
CA SER A 339 -10.22 27.37 -32.34
C SER A 339 -9.37 27.19 -33.60
N ASN A 340 -8.33 28.02 -33.76
CA ASN A 340 -7.24 27.74 -34.69
C ASN A 340 -6.08 27.11 -33.89
N PRO A 341 -6.06 25.78 -33.72
CA PRO A 341 -4.98 25.12 -32.99
C PRO A 341 -3.65 25.28 -33.75
N ALA A 342 -2.59 25.65 -33.04
CA ALA A 342 -1.25 25.44 -33.55
C ALA A 342 -0.96 23.94 -33.51
N SER A 343 -0.32 23.38 -34.55
CA SER A 343 0.03 21.96 -34.59
C SER A 343 1.48 21.75 -34.98
N VAL A 344 2.07 20.69 -34.45
CA VAL A 344 3.41 20.21 -34.79
C VAL A 344 3.37 18.71 -35.01
N THR A 345 4.11 18.24 -36.01
CA THR A 345 4.29 16.81 -36.27
C THR A 345 5.69 16.41 -35.85
N VAL A 346 5.80 15.41 -34.99
CA VAL A 346 7.06 14.95 -34.38
C VAL A 346 7.18 13.44 -34.57
N ARG A 347 8.36 12.99 -34.97
CA ARG A 347 8.69 11.55 -35.04
C ARG A 347 9.54 11.19 -33.83
N THR A 348 9.14 10.19 -33.06
CA THR A 348 9.94 9.65 -31.96
C THR A 348 11.21 8.99 -32.47
N ASP A 349 12.25 8.93 -31.63
CA ASP A 349 13.52 8.31 -32.00
C ASP A 349 13.34 6.81 -32.27
N SER A 350 14.17 6.28 -33.18
CA SER A 350 14.25 4.83 -33.43
C SER A 350 14.92 4.15 -32.23
N GLY A 351 14.17 3.34 -31.47
CA GLY A 351 14.67 2.55 -30.33
C GLY A 351 14.53 1.04 -30.55
N SER A 352 15.29 0.23 -29.79
CA SER A 352 15.10 -1.24 -29.74
C SER A 352 13.73 -1.53 -29.15
N CYS A 353 12.91 -2.31 -29.86
CA CYS A 353 11.47 -2.46 -29.62
C CYS A 353 11.07 -2.98 -28.22
N LEU A 354 11.99 -3.58 -27.45
CA LEU A 354 11.86 -3.82 -26.00
C LEU A 354 13.27 -4.03 -25.38
N LYS A 355 13.46 -3.61 -24.11
CA LYS A 355 14.60 -4.03 -23.26
C LYS A 355 14.20 -5.30 -22.48
N ILE A 356 14.29 -6.47 -23.11
CA ILE A 356 13.74 -7.75 -22.60
C ILE A 356 14.62 -8.43 -21.52
N SER A 357 15.77 -7.86 -21.15
CA SER A 357 16.72 -8.51 -20.22
C SER A 357 16.14 -8.79 -18.82
N GLU A 358 15.06 -8.14 -18.41
CA GLU A 358 14.38 -8.41 -17.12
C GLU A 358 13.50 -9.68 -17.14
N PHE A 359 13.01 -10.09 -18.32
CA PHE A 359 12.06 -11.20 -18.45
C PHE A 359 12.71 -12.54 -18.81
N CYS A 360 13.98 -12.51 -19.20
CA CYS A 360 14.75 -13.70 -19.55
C CYS A 360 15.67 -14.12 -18.41
N LEU A 361 15.36 -15.25 -17.76
CA LEU A 361 16.30 -15.90 -16.86
C LEU A 361 17.48 -16.45 -17.67
N ALA A 362 18.70 -16.28 -17.18
CA ALA A 362 19.91 -16.83 -17.81
C ALA A 362 19.86 -18.37 -18.00
N GLN A 363 19.01 -19.05 -17.24
CA GLN A 363 18.82 -20.50 -17.26
C GLN A 363 17.72 -20.95 -18.25
N SER A 364 16.89 -20.03 -18.75
CA SER A 364 15.77 -20.37 -19.64
C SER A 364 16.20 -20.31 -21.11
N THR A 365 15.89 -21.37 -21.86
CA THR A 365 16.24 -21.47 -23.29
C THR A 365 15.22 -20.79 -24.22
N GLY A 366 14.00 -20.53 -23.74
CA GLY A 366 12.89 -19.96 -24.54
C GLY A 366 13.10 -18.52 -25.02
N CYS A 367 14.05 -17.79 -24.43
CA CYS A 367 14.38 -16.42 -24.83
C CYS A 367 15.29 -16.30 -26.05
N SER A 368 15.82 -17.42 -26.57
CA SER A 368 16.80 -17.42 -27.65
C SER A 368 16.20 -16.94 -29.00
N ASP A 369 14.88 -17.09 -29.17
CA ASP A 369 14.17 -16.85 -30.44
C ASP A 369 13.48 -15.48 -30.54
N LEU A 370 13.68 -14.61 -29.55
CA LEU A 370 12.95 -13.33 -29.42
C LEU A 370 13.23 -12.31 -30.52
N LYS A 371 14.42 -12.36 -31.13
CA LYS A 371 14.88 -11.32 -32.06
C LYS A 371 14.05 -11.28 -33.36
N GLY A 372 13.47 -12.40 -33.77
CA GLY A 372 12.61 -12.49 -34.96
C GLY A 372 11.16 -12.10 -34.69
N ILE A 373 10.64 -12.39 -33.49
CA ILE A 373 9.22 -12.25 -33.15
C ILE A 373 8.86 -10.81 -32.77
N VAL A 374 9.70 -10.16 -31.96
CA VAL A 374 9.43 -8.82 -31.40
C VAL A 374 9.68 -7.68 -32.40
N CYS A 375 10.50 -7.93 -33.42
CA CYS A 375 10.81 -6.97 -34.48
C CYS A 375 9.94 -7.13 -35.74
N SER A 376 9.01 -8.09 -35.71
CA SER A 376 8.03 -8.29 -36.79
C SER A 376 6.90 -7.25 -36.71
N ASN A 377 5.99 -7.23 -37.69
CA ASN A 377 4.92 -6.22 -37.84
C ASN A 377 3.85 -6.20 -36.72
N ASN A 378 4.19 -6.57 -35.49
CA ASN A 378 3.29 -6.64 -34.35
C ASN A 378 3.67 -5.59 -33.28
N GLN A 379 2.66 -5.14 -32.54
CA GLN A 379 2.80 -4.50 -31.24
C GLN A 379 2.96 -5.61 -30.18
N ALA A 380 3.97 -5.51 -29.32
CA ALA A 380 4.28 -6.54 -28.33
C ALA A 380 4.21 -5.97 -26.90
N PHE A 381 3.58 -6.72 -25.98
CA PHE A 381 3.40 -6.34 -24.58
C PHE A 381 3.98 -7.41 -23.67
N ALA A 382 4.95 -7.04 -22.84
CA ALA A 382 5.50 -7.94 -21.84
C ALA A 382 4.50 -8.13 -20.69
N CYS A 383 4.16 -9.39 -20.42
CA CYS A 383 3.20 -9.78 -19.42
C CYS A 383 3.82 -10.79 -18.45
N ARG A 384 3.40 -10.72 -17.20
CA ARG A 384 3.75 -11.68 -16.14
C ARG A 384 2.49 -12.14 -15.46
N VAL A 385 2.36 -13.45 -15.24
CA VAL A 385 1.24 -14.06 -14.53
C VAL A 385 1.74 -15.12 -13.54
N TRP A 386 1.05 -15.24 -12.40
CA TRP A 386 1.30 -16.26 -11.38
C TRP A 386 0.29 -17.39 -11.51
N LEU A 387 0.76 -18.60 -11.82
CA LEU A 387 -0.08 -19.78 -11.98
C LEU A 387 -0.14 -20.56 -10.65
N LYS A 388 -1.00 -20.08 -9.74
CA LYS A 388 -1.07 -20.55 -8.34
C LYS A 388 -1.48 -22.02 -8.13
N ASN A 389 -2.10 -22.65 -9.13
CA ASN A 389 -2.46 -24.07 -9.10
C ASN A 389 -1.40 -24.98 -9.75
N GLN A 390 -0.28 -24.42 -10.20
CA GLN A 390 0.78 -25.16 -10.87
C GLN A 390 2.01 -25.26 -9.98
N THR A 391 2.70 -26.40 -10.09
CA THR A 391 3.95 -26.65 -9.35
C THR A 391 5.12 -26.48 -10.30
N PHE A 392 6.12 -25.70 -9.88
CA PHE A 392 7.32 -25.53 -10.69
C PHE A 392 8.17 -26.80 -10.66
N ASN A 393 8.62 -27.23 -11.84
CA ASN A 393 9.60 -28.30 -12.03
C ASN A 393 10.78 -27.74 -12.85
N ASN A 394 12.00 -28.16 -12.55
CA ASN A 394 13.21 -27.77 -13.27
C ASN A 394 13.17 -28.05 -14.78
N THR A 395 12.31 -28.97 -15.23
CA THR A 395 12.04 -29.18 -16.66
C THR A 395 11.50 -27.91 -17.33
N LEU A 396 10.75 -27.06 -16.62
CA LEU A 396 10.18 -25.81 -17.10
C LEU A 396 11.21 -24.71 -17.41
N TYR A 397 12.51 -24.94 -17.15
CA TYR A 397 13.56 -24.08 -17.68
C TYR A 397 13.87 -24.37 -19.15
N ASN A 398 13.68 -25.62 -19.58
CA ASN A 398 14.00 -26.08 -20.92
C ASN A 398 12.75 -26.01 -21.81
N SER A 399 12.79 -25.10 -22.79
CA SER A 399 11.73 -24.90 -23.81
C SER A 399 11.41 -26.16 -24.62
N ASP A 400 12.36 -27.09 -24.74
CA ASP A 400 12.19 -28.33 -25.49
C ASP A 400 11.59 -29.46 -24.63
N SER A 401 11.35 -29.23 -23.34
CA SER A 401 10.77 -30.24 -22.46
C SER A 401 9.26 -30.37 -22.65
N GLU A 402 8.73 -31.59 -22.55
CA GLU A 402 7.30 -31.87 -22.64
C GLU A 402 6.48 -31.05 -21.62
N GLY A 403 7.01 -30.88 -20.41
CA GLY A 403 6.38 -30.07 -19.36
C GLY A 403 6.28 -28.59 -19.72
N TYR A 404 7.33 -28.02 -20.32
CA TYR A 404 7.31 -26.64 -20.79
C TYR A 404 6.32 -26.46 -21.93
N ILE A 405 6.36 -27.34 -22.93
CA ILE A 405 5.49 -27.29 -24.11
C ILE A 405 4.03 -27.36 -23.67
N THR A 406 3.66 -28.37 -22.87
CA THR A 406 2.29 -28.56 -22.39
C THR A 406 1.80 -27.35 -21.59
N MET A 407 2.62 -26.82 -20.69
CA MET A 407 2.24 -25.67 -19.88
C MET A 407 2.13 -24.39 -20.70
N SER A 408 3.00 -24.21 -21.70
CA SER A 408 2.96 -23.07 -22.61
C SER A 408 1.73 -23.12 -23.51
N GLU A 409 1.36 -24.29 -24.02
CA GLU A 409 0.16 -24.49 -24.83
C GLU A 409 -1.13 -24.25 -24.03
N ASN A 410 -1.20 -24.74 -22.79
CA ASN A 410 -2.34 -24.46 -21.90
C ASN A 410 -2.47 -22.96 -21.61
N LEU A 411 -1.36 -22.31 -21.24
CA LEU A 411 -1.35 -20.86 -20.99
C LEU A 411 -1.75 -20.07 -22.24
N LYS A 412 -1.22 -20.46 -23.40
CA LYS A 412 -1.56 -19.87 -24.70
C LYS A 412 -3.05 -20.00 -25.00
N THR A 413 -3.60 -21.20 -24.85
CA THR A 413 -5.03 -21.45 -25.07
C THR A 413 -5.89 -20.60 -24.14
N ASP A 414 -5.61 -20.61 -22.84
CA ASP A 414 -6.41 -19.88 -21.85
C ASP A 414 -6.42 -18.35 -22.08
N VAL A 415 -5.26 -17.78 -22.41
CA VAL A 415 -5.11 -16.33 -22.59
C VAL A 415 -5.60 -15.89 -23.96
N VAL A 416 -5.22 -16.57 -25.04
CA VAL A 416 -5.57 -16.18 -26.41
C VAL A 416 -7.06 -16.28 -26.63
N GLU A 417 -7.71 -17.38 -26.24
CA GLU A 417 -9.16 -17.54 -26.40
C GLU A 417 -9.95 -16.45 -25.65
N ALA A 418 -9.50 -16.09 -24.45
CA ALA A 418 -10.15 -15.04 -23.67
C ALA A 418 -9.87 -13.64 -24.23
N MET A 419 -8.66 -13.37 -24.72
CA MET A 419 -8.34 -12.11 -25.39
C MET A 419 -9.12 -11.96 -26.70
N HIS A 420 -9.30 -13.03 -27.48
CA HIS A 420 -10.13 -12.99 -28.69
C HIS A 420 -11.58 -12.65 -28.38
N ALA A 421 -12.13 -13.22 -27.30
CA ALA A 421 -13.48 -12.90 -26.84
C ALA A 421 -13.60 -11.44 -26.36
N GLU A 422 -12.58 -10.90 -25.69
CA GLU A 422 -12.56 -9.55 -25.15
C GLU A 422 -12.35 -8.49 -26.24
N LEU A 423 -11.46 -8.74 -27.21
CA LEU A 423 -11.13 -7.82 -28.29
C LEU A 423 -12.07 -7.93 -29.50
N GLY A 424 -12.78 -9.06 -29.63
CA GLY A 424 -13.63 -9.33 -30.79
C GLY A 424 -12.87 -9.58 -32.08
N ASN A 425 -11.60 -10.03 -31.99
CA ASN A 425 -10.74 -10.43 -33.10
C ASN A 425 -10.09 -11.80 -32.83
N ASP A 426 -9.46 -12.41 -33.82
CA ASP A 426 -8.74 -13.69 -33.70
C ASP A 426 -7.25 -13.58 -34.07
N HIS A 427 -6.75 -12.36 -34.27
CA HIS A 427 -5.40 -12.11 -34.79
C HIS A 427 -4.32 -11.93 -33.70
N SER A 428 -4.69 -11.88 -32.42
CA SER A 428 -3.71 -11.79 -31.33
C SER A 428 -3.13 -13.15 -30.95
N ASP A 429 -1.88 -13.16 -30.51
CA ASP A 429 -1.20 -14.38 -30.04
C ASP A 429 -0.36 -14.09 -28.78
N ILE A 430 0.05 -15.13 -28.06
CA ILE A 430 1.09 -15.02 -27.04
C ILE A 430 2.32 -15.87 -27.35
N PHE A 431 3.47 -15.37 -26.92
CA PHE A 431 4.74 -16.07 -26.93
C PHE A 431 5.28 -16.21 -25.50
N VAL A 432 5.34 -17.42 -24.98
CA VAL A 432 5.85 -17.68 -23.62
C VAL A 432 7.37 -17.50 -23.61
N LEU A 433 7.85 -16.60 -22.75
CA LEU A 433 9.27 -16.31 -22.57
C LEU A 433 9.95 -17.34 -21.67
N GLY A 434 9.24 -17.77 -20.63
CA GLY A 434 9.73 -18.78 -19.70
C GLY A 434 8.91 -18.85 -18.43
N PHE A 435 9.24 -19.88 -17.63
CA PHE A 435 8.66 -20.09 -16.31
C PHE A 435 9.71 -19.90 -15.22
N ARG A 436 9.29 -19.44 -14.05
CA ARG A 436 10.15 -19.26 -12.87
C ARG A 436 9.64 -20.03 -11.66
N PRO A 437 10.55 -20.48 -10.77
CA PRO A 437 10.19 -21.10 -9.49
C PRO A 437 9.32 -20.19 -8.61
N GLY A 438 8.47 -20.82 -7.81
CA GLY A 438 7.37 -20.22 -7.04
C GLY A 438 6.03 -20.89 -7.38
N SER A 439 4.90 -20.22 -7.10
CA SER A 439 3.59 -20.50 -7.71
C SER A 439 3.64 -20.24 -9.22
N VAL A 440 4.38 -21.07 -9.95
CA VAL A 440 4.83 -20.96 -11.35
C VAL A 440 4.57 -19.59 -11.97
N ILE A 441 5.61 -18.76 -12.03
CA ILE A 441 5.50 -17.44 -12.68
C ILE A 441 5.77 -17.64 -14.16
N ALA A 442 4.79 -17.31 -15.00
CA ALA A 442 4.96 -17.33 -16.45
C ALA A 442 5.18 -15.90 -16.96
N ASP A 443 6.31 -15.69 -17.62
CA ASP A 443 6.58 -14.48 -18.40
C ASP A 443 6.22 -14.77 -19.86
N PHE A 444 5.47 -13.88 -20.51
CA PHE A 444 5.08 -14.04 -21.91
C PHE A 444 4.94 -12.67 -22.62
N LEU A 445 4.99 -12.68 -23.94
CA LEU A 445 4.68 -11.53 -24.78
C LEU A 445 3.28 -11.73 -25.37
N PHE A 446 2.42 -10.73 -25.21
CA PHE A 446 1.21 -10.63 -26.01
C PHE A 446 1.51 -9.87 -27.30
N LEU A 447 1.08 -10.41 -28.43
CA LEU A 447 1.38 -9.91 -29.78
C LEU A 447 0.07 -9.55 -30.47
N LEU A 448 0.01 -8.32 -30.99
CA LEU A 448 -1.11 -7.81 -31.77
C LEU A 448 -0.60 -7.26 -33.11
N PRO A 449 -1.24 -7.53 -34.26
CA PRO A 449 -0.84 -6.93 -35.54
C PRO A 449 -0.87 -5.40 -35.51
N LYS A 450 0.08 -4.73 -36.17
CA LYS A 450 0.14 -3.26 -36.21
C LYS A 450 -1.09 -2.62 -36.86
N GLU A 451 -1.75 -3.32 -37.77
CA GLU A 451 -2.98 -2.87 -38.42
C GLU A 451 -4.16 -2.75 -37.42
N GLU A 452 -4.07 -3.45 -36.30
CA GLU A 452 -5.04 -3.46 -35.20
C GLU A 452 -4.45 -2.86 -33.91
N ALA A 453 -3.37 -2.07 -34.02
CA ALA A 453 -2.70 -1.49 -32.87
C ALA A 453 -3.70 -0.74 -31.97
N MET A 454 -3.61 -1.00 -30.66
CA MET A 454 -4.46 -0.37 -29.65
C MET A 454 -3.60 0.42 -28.67
N ASP A 455 -4.25 1.32 -27.93
CA ASP A 455 -3.60 2.06 -26.85
C ASP A 455 -3.06 1.09 -25.79
N VAL A 456 -1.89 1.42 -25.24
CA VAL A 456 -1.21 0.60 -24.24
C VAL A 456 -2.08 0.41 -22.99
N ASN A 457 -2.81 1.45 -22.55
CA ASN A 457 -3.66 1.38 -21.37
C ASN A 457 -4.90 0.52 -21.62
N ASP A 458 -5.44 0.54 -22.84
CA ASP A 458 -6.59 -0.28 -23.22
C ASP A 458 -6.21 -1.76 -23.23
N ILE A 459 -5.08 -2.12 -23.87
CA ILE A 459 -4.58 -3.51 -23.85
C ILE A 459 -4.23 -3.96 -22.44
N GLN A 460 -3.58 -3.10 -21.65
CA GLN A 460 -3.28 -3.40 -20.25
C GLN A 460 -4.57 -3.69 -19.45
N THR A 461 -5.64 -2.94 -19.70
CA THR A 461 -6.93 -3.12 -19.05
C THR A 461 -7.58 -4.45 -19.45
N HIS A 462 -7.69 -4.72 -20.74
CA HIS A 462 -8.26 -5.97 -21.26
C HIS A 462 -7.47 -7.20 -20.79
N MET A 463 -6.13 -7.15 -20.90
CA MET A 463 -5.25 -8.21 -20.43
C MET A 463 -5.38 -8.43 -18.92
N SER A 464 -5.46 -7.36 -18.12
CA SER A 464 -5.67 -7.49 -16.67
C SER A 464 -7.00 -8.19 -16.35
N ASN A 465 -8.06 -7.87 -17.08
CA ASN A 465 -9.38 -8.49 -16.90
C ASN A 465 -9.37 -9.97 -17.29
N VAL A 466 -8.78 -10.30 -18.44
CA VAL A 466 -8.67 -11.68 -18.93
C VAL A 466 -7.86 -12.54 -17.96
N LEU A 467 -6.68 -12.07 -17.53
CA LEU A 467 -5.83 -12.81 -16.61
C LEU A 467 -6.49 -12.97 -15.24
N LYS A 468 -7.18 -11.94 -14.73
CA LYS A 468 -7.97 -12.06 -13.48
C LYS A 468 -9.15 -13.02 -13.60
N SER A 469 -9.79 -13.09 -14.77
CA SER A 469 -10.90 -14.00 -15.01
C SER A 469 -10.42 -15.45 -15.04
N LYS A 470 -9.33 -15.73 -15.76
CA LYS A 470 -8.79 -17.08 -15.95
C LYS A 470 -8.01 -17.60 -14.75
N PHE A 471 -7.25 -16.72 -14.08
CA PHE A 471 -6.31 -17.10 -13.01
C PHE A 471 -6.67 -16.51 -11.64
N GLY A 472 -7.79 -15.77 -11.54
CA GLY A 472 -8.31 -15.20 -10.29
C GLY A 472 -7.73 -13.83 -9.91
N SER A 473 -8.35 -13.17 -8.92
CA SER A 473 -7.96 -11.86 -8.33
C SER A 473 -6.59 -11.84 -7.64
N GLN A 474 -5.92 -12.98 -7.64
CA GLN A 474 -4.68 -13.27 -6.95
C GLN A 474 -3.47 -13.32 -7.88
N SER A 475 -3.65 -12.99 -9.16
CA SER A 475 -2.60 -12.74 -10.14
C SER A 475 -2.27 -11.24 -10.18
N GLU A 476 -1.00 -10.88 -10.01
CA GLU A 476 -0.54 -9.51 -10.25
C GLU A 476 -0.14 -9.40 -11.73
N VAL A 477 -0.47 -8.28 -12.38
CA VAL A 477 -0.11 -8.05 -13.79
C VAL A 477 0.79 -6.84 -13.82
N GLN A 478 2.07 -7.06 -14.12
CA GLN A 478 3.01 -6.00 -14.45
C GLN A 478 3.19 -6.01 -15.96
N SER A 479 2.41 -5.17 -16.65
CA SER A 479 2.69 -4.81 -18.03
C SER A 479 3.69 -3.66 -18.02
N LYS A 480 4.85 -3.85 -18.65
CA LYS A 480 5.87 -2.81 -18.84
C LYS A 480 5.96 -2.42 -20.30
#